data_AF-A0A432WLX9-F1
#
_entry.id   AF-A0A432WLX9-F1
#
_cell.length_a   1.000
_cell.length_b   1.000
_cell.length_c   1.000
_cell.angle_alpha   90.00
_cell.angle_beta   90.00
_cell.angle_gamma   90.00
#
_symmetry.space_group_name_H-M   'P 1'
#
loop_
_entity.id
_entity.type
_entity.pdbx_description
1 polymer ?
#
loop_
_entity_poly.entity_id
_entity_poly.type
_entity_poly.pdbx_seq_one_letter_code
_entity_poly.pdbx_strand_id
1 'polypeptide(L)'
;MNSRKPYFTAYRSPRPLSRQQPQPAAELAYFERALDQLQQAPERIAIVKANLAHYERQSHLPKSAKAAIKRFQYLLSVTEDPLEMRRWILEDSYEGRKFRQLPLLLKGVCDSPP
;
A
#
# COMPACT_ATOMS: atom_id res chain seq x y z
N MET A 1 47.36 3.71 40.44
CA MET A 1 46.11 2.93 40.58
C MET A 1 45.11 3.41 39.54
N ASN A 2 44.76 2.54 38.59
CA ASN A 2 43.88 2.84 37.46
C ASN A 2 42.41 2.97 37.90
N SER A 3 41.83 4.16 37.77
CA SER A 3 40.38 4.36 37.95
C SER A 3 39.64 4.17 36.63
N ARG A 4 38.67 3.28 36.67
CA ARG A 4 37.87 2.73 35.56
C ARG A 4 36.94 3.78 34.97
N LYS A 5 36.86 3.86 33.63
CA LYS A 5 35.84 4.61 32.90
C LYS A 5 34.47 3.93 33.06
N PRO A 6 33.37 4.65 33.32
CA PRO A 6 32.04 4.05 33.29
C PRO A 6 31.61 3.81 31.83
N TYR A 7 31.11 2.61 31.55
CA TYR A 7 30.49 2.26 30.28
C TYR A 7 29.12 2.95 30.20
N PHE A 8 28.93 3.86 29.25
CA PHE A 8 27.61 4.33 28.88
C PHE A 8 26.89 3.22 28.11
N THR A 9 26.05 2.45 28.78
CA THR A 9 25.08 1.58 28.12
C THR A 9 23.94 2.46 27.62
N ALA A 10 23.97 2.79 26.33
CA ALA A 10 22.84 3.46 25.67
C ALA A 10 21.64 2.50 25.68
N TYR A 11 20.73 2.67 26.64
CA TYR A 11 19.39 2.10 26.57
C TYR A 11 18.69 2.71 25.35
N ARG A 12 18.80 2.04 24.19
CA ARG A 12 17.89 2.29 23.08
C ARG A 12 16.52 1.83 23.56
N SER A 13 15.71 2.77 24.02
CA SER A 13 14.29 2.55 24.26
C SER A 13 13.73 1.83 23.02
N PRO A 14 13.00 0.71 23.17
CA PRO A 14 12.33 0.08 22.05
C PRO A 14 11.48 1.16 21.38
N ARG A 15 11.70 1.42 20.08
CA ARG A 15 10.80 2.28 19.33
C ARG A 15 9.39 1.75 19.59
N PRO A 16 8.44 2.58 20.06
CA PRO A 16 7.09 2.11 20.30
C PRO A 16 6.64 1.40 19.03
N LEU A 17 6.30 0.11 19.18
CA LEU A 17 5.68 -0.69 18.13
C LEU A 17 4.61 0.20 17.54
N SER A 18 4.78 0.58 16.27
CA SER A 18 3.93 1.50 15.56
C SER A 18 2.49 1.20 15.95
N ARG A 19 1.89 2.07 16.78
CA ARG A 19 0.44 2.05 17.01
C ARG A 19 -0.14 1.94 15.61
N GLN A 20 -0.98 0.94 15.38
CA GLN A 20 -1.77 0.85 14.16
C GLN A 20 -2.59 2.14 14.14
N GLN A 21 -2.05 3.20 13.51
CA GLN A 21 -2.79 4.43 13.38
C GLN A 21 -3.96 4.07 12.47
N PRO A 22 -5.20 4.22 12.93
CA PRO A 22 -6.34 4.06 12.07
C PRO A 22 -6.13 4.99 10.86
N GLN A 23 -6.21 4.43 9.66
CA GLN A 23 -6.06 5.23 8.45
C GLN A 23 -7.15 6.31 8.44
N PRO A 24 -6.83 7.54 8.02
CA PRO A 24 -7.82 8.60 7.93
C PRO A 24 -8.97 8.15 7.03
N ALA A 25 -10.21 8.36 7.47
CA ALA A 25 -11.41 7.92 6.75
C ALA A 25 -11.46 8.38 5.27
N ALA A 26 -10.88 9.56 4.99
CA ALA A 26 -10.75 10.09 3.63
C ALA A 26 -9.90 9.22 2.69
N GLU A 27 -8.88 8.52 3.21
CA GLU A 27 -8.03 7.63 2.43
C GLU A 27 -8.79 6.36 2.03
N LEU A 28 -9.56 5.77 2.96
CA LEU A 28 -10.41 4.62 2.67
C LEU A 28 -11.50 4.96 1.63
N ALA A 29 -12.11 6.13 1.74
CA ALA A 29 -13.12 6.59 0.79
C ALA A 29 -12.58 6.67 -0.66
N TYR A 30 -11.30 7.00 -0.84
CA TYR A 30 -10.68 6.97 -2.15
C TYR A 30 -10.56 5.55 -2.72
N PHE A 31 -10.08 4.60 -1.90
CA PHE A 31 -9.98 3.19 -2.31
C PHE A 31 -11.36 2.61 -2.65
N GLU A 32 -12.37 2.86 -1.83
CA GLU A 32 -13.75 2.41 -2.07
C GLU A 32 -14.27 2.91 -3.41
N ARG A 33 -14.17 4.22 -3.68
CA ARG A 33 -14.63 4.81 -4.94
C ARG A 33 -13.89 4.24 -6.16
N ALA A 34 -12.57 4.08 -6.06
CA ALA A 34 -11.79 3.50 -7.16
C ALA A 34 -12.17 2.04 -7.41
N LEU A 35 -12.42 1.26 -6.36
CA LEU A 35 -12.81 -0.14 -6.46
C LEU A 35 -14.26 -0.31 -6.96
N ASP A 36 -15.17 0.59 -6.58
CA ASP A 36 -16.53 0.65 -7.16
C ASP A 36 -16.46 0.91 -8.66
N GLN A 37 -15.59 1.83 -9.08
CA GLN A 37 -15.42 2.13 -10.49
C GLN A 37 -14.81 0.96 -11.27
N LEU A 38 -13.89 0.19 -10.67
CA LEU A 38 -13.37 -1.04 -11.26
C LEU A 38 -14.46 -2.12 -11.38
N GLN A 39 -15.40 -2.21 -10.43
CA GLN A 39 -16.53 -3.12 -10.55
C GLN A 39 -17.48 -2.74 -11.69
N GLN A 40 -17.73 -1.44 -11.87
CA GLN A 40 -18.59 -0.93 -12.95
C GLN A 40 -17.92 -1.04 -14.33
N ALA A 41 -16.60 -0.90 -14.37
CA ALA A 41 -15.79 -0.85 -15.59
C ALA A 41 -14.50 -1.69 -15.41
N PRO A 42 -14.59 -3.03 -15.46
CA PRO A 42 -13.44 -3.93 -15.21
C PRO A 42 -12.26 -3.72 -16.16
N GLU A 43 -12.50 -3.22 -17.37
CA GLU A 43 -11.46 -2.88 -18.34
C GLU A 43 -10.47 -1.83 -17.81
N ARG A 44 -10.88 -1.02 -16.84
CA ARG A 44 -10.02 -0.02 -16.17
C ARG A 44 -8.94 -0.66 -15.29
N ILE A 45 -8.96 -1.97 -15.07
CA ILE A 45 -7.81 -2.70 -14.50
C ILE A 45 -6.55 -2.45 -15.36
N ALA A 46 -6.69 -2.20 -16.66
CA ALA A 46 -5.58 -1.78 -17.51
C ALA A 46 -4.86 -0.50 -17.00
N ILE A 47 -5.59 0.44 -16.40
CA ILE A 47 -5.02 1.64 -15.77
C ILE A 47 -4.16 1.25 -14.57
N VAL A 48 -4.65 0.34 -13.73
CA VAL A 48 -3.90 -0.17 -12.55
C VAL A 48 -2.63 -0.88 -13.00
N LYS A 49 -2.70 -1.71 -14.05
CA LYS A 49 -1.54 -2.37 -14.65
C LYS A 49 -0.52 -1.37 -15.21
N ALA A 50 -0.99 -0.34 -15.90
CA ALA A 50 -0.13 0.72 -16.45
C ALA A 50 0.57 1.52 -15.33
N ASN A 51 -0.17 1.89 -14.28
CA ASN A 51 0.39 2.53 -13.10
C ASN A 51 1.45 1.64 -12.43
N LEU A 52 1.16 0.35 -12.29
CA LEU A 52 2.10 -0.61 -11.70
C LEU A 52 3.41 -0.65 -12.50
N ALA A 53 3.33 -0.83 -13.82
CA ALA A 53 4.49 -0.84 -14.70
C ALA A 53 5.26 0.50 -14.67
N HIS A 54 4.57 1.62 -14.50
CA HIS A 54 5.20 2.93 -14.35
C HIS A 54 6.01 3.03 -13.05
N TYR A 55 5.41 2.70 -11.91
CA TYR A 55 6.07 2.81 -10.61
C TYR A 55 7.15 1.74 -10.39
N GLU A 56 7.02 0.56 -10.98
CA GLU A 56 8.04 -0.50 -10.90
C GLU A 56 9.40 -0.05 -11.43
N ARG A 57 9.42 0.79 -12.48
CA ARG A 57 10.65 1.30 -13.09
C ARG A 57 11.36 2.36 -12.24
N GLN A 58 10.72 2.87 -11.19
CA GLN A 58 11.27 3.94 -10.35
C GLN A 58 12.22 3.38 -9.27
N SER A 59 13.52 3.65 -9.43
CA SER A 59 14.57 3.16 -8.52
C SER A 59 14.52 3.77 -7.11
N HIS A 60 14.07 5.03 -7.00
CA HIS A 60 14.10 5.83 -5.77
C HIS A 60 12.86 5.69 -4.88
N LEU A 61 11.93 4.79 -5.21
CA LEU A 61 10.74 4.58 -4.38
C LEU A 61 11.09 4.09 -2.96
N PRO A 62 10.35 4.56 -1.94
CA PRO A 62 10.52 4.08 -0.58
C PRO A 62 10.20 2.59 -0.46
N LYS A 63 10.77 1.93 0.55
CA LYS A 63 10.60 0.47 0.77
C LYS A 63 9.13 0.07 0.89
N SER A 64 8.29 0.88 1.53
CA SER A 64 6.84 0.66 1.65
C SER A 64 6.14 0.64 0.29
N ALA A 65 6.45 1.61 -0.58
CA ALA A 65 5.88 1.67 -1.93
C ALA A 65 6.32 0.46 -2.77
N LYS A 66 7.61 0.08 -2.73
CA LYS A 66 8.11 -1.13 -3.39
C LYS A 66 7.42 -2.40 -2.89
N ALA A 67 7.14 -2.47 -1.58
CA ALA A 67 6.42 -3.59 -0.98
C ALA A 67 4.94 -3.64 -1.38
N ALA A 68 4.29 -2.49 -1.57
CA ALA A 68 2.92 -2.40 -2.09
C ALA A 68 2.86 -2.81 -3.58
N ILE A 69 3.82 -2.37 -4.40
CA ILE A 69 3.94 -2.77 -5.81
C ILE A 69 4.01 -4.29 -5.94
N LYS A 70 4.91 -4.95 -5.20
CA LYS A 70 5.04 -6.42 -5.22
C LYS A 70 3.75 -7.14 -4.81
N ARG A 71 3.00 -6.59 -3.85
CA ARG A 71 1.72 -7.14 -3.43
C ARG A 71 0.66 -7.01 -4.51
N PHE A 72 0.57 -5.85 -5.16
CA PHE A 72 -0.33 -5.66 -6.29
C PHE A 72 0.03 -6.55 -7.48
N GLN A 73 1.32 -6.77 -7.76
CA GLN A 73 1.76 -7.75 -8.77
C GLN A 73 1.25 -9.14 -8.46
N TYR A 74 1.43 -9.58 -7.21
CA TYR A 74 0.92 -10.87 -6.76
C TYR A 74 -0.60 -10.94 -6.85
N LEU A 75 -1.31 -9.92 -6.36
CA LEU A 75 -2.78 -9.86 -6.43
C LEU A 75 -3.27 -10.00 -7.87
N LEU A 76 -2.73 -9.22 -8.81
CA LEU A 76 -3.10 -9.26 -10.23
C LEU A 76 -2.70 -10.57 -10.92
N SER A 77 -1.70 -11.29 -10.39
CA SER A 77 -1.36 -12.63 -10.88
C SER A 77 -2.33 -13.71 -10.38
N VAL A 78 -3.03 -13.46 -9.27
CA VAL A 78 -4.02 -14.37 -8.69
C VAL A 78 -5.41 -14.08 -9.24
N THR A 79 -5.77 -12.81 -9.36
CA THR A 79 -7.12 -12.39 -9.73
C THR A 79 -7.14 -11.02 -10.41
N GLU A 80 -7.98 -10.91 -11.43
CA GLU A 80 -8.36 -9.64 -12.05
C GLU A 80 -9.86 -9.36 -11.82
N ASP A 81 -10.49 -10.01 -10.84
CA ASP A 81 -11.86 -9.72 -10.44
C ASP A 81 -11.89 -8.50 -9.48
N PRO A 82 -12.52 -7.36 -9.87
CA PRO A 82 -12.66 -6.19 -9.00
C PRO A 82 -13.30 -6.49 -7.64
N LEU A 83 -14.19 -7.48 -7.54
CA LEU A 83 -14.82 -7.87 -6.28
C LEU A 83 -13.83 -8.53 -5.33
N GLU A 84 -12.98 -9.43 -5.83
CA GLU A 84 -11.91 -10.02 -5.05
C GLU A 84 -10.87 -8.98 -4.68
N MET A 85 -10.42 -8.17 -5.64
CA MET A 85 -9.48 -7.07 -5.37
C MET A 85 -9.98 -6.16 -4.24
N ARG A 86 -11.27 -5.82 -4.23
CA ARG A 86 -11.88 -5.02 -3.16
C ARG A 86 -11.75 -5.69 -1.80
N ARG A 87 -12.07 -6.99 -1.69
CA ARG A 87 -11.98 -7.73 -0.43
C ARG A 87 -10.57 -7.67 0.14
N TRP A 88 -9.57 -7.95 -0.69
CA TRP A 88 -8.16 -7.93 -0.27
C TRP A 88 -7.67 -6.52 0.10
N ILE A 89 -8.00 -5.51 -0.73
CA ILE A 89 -7.51 -4.14 -0.54
C ILE A 89 -8.18 -3.45 0.64
N LEU A 90 -9.46 -3.72 0.93
CA LEU A 90 -10.20 -3.07 2.03
C LEU A 90 -10.19 -3.87 3.35
N GLU A 91 -9.64 -5.08 3.35
CA GLU A 91 -9.56 -5.90 4.56
C GLU A 91 -8.88 -5.14 5.71
N ASP A 92 -9.42 -5.24 6.94
CA ASP A 92 -8.72 -4.75 8.14
C ASP A 92 -7.66 -5.76 8.61
N SER A 93 -6.78 -6.14 7.68
CA SER A 93 -5.68 -7.03 7.90
C SER A 93 -4.35 -6.31 7.72
N TYR A 94 -3.26 -7.00 8.08
CA TYR A 94 -1.92 -6.52 7.76
C TYR A 94 -1.75 -6.32 6.25
N GLU A 95 -2.22 -7.26 5.42
CA GLU A 95 -2.09 -7.19 3.98
C GLU A 95 -2.94 -6.07 3.37
N GLY A 96 -4.20 -5.92 3.80
CA GLY A 96 -5.04 -4.79 3.40
C GLY A 96 -4.38 -3.44 3.67
N ARG A 97 -3.84 -3.25 4.88
CA ARG A 97 -3.07 -2.03 5.22
C ARG A 97 -1.84 -1.83 4.34
N LYS A 98 -1.22 -2.90 3.82
CA LYS A 98 -0.09 -2.81 2.90
C LYS A 98 -0.48 -2.44 1.48
N PHE A 99 -1.59 -2.97 0.96
CA PHE A 99 -2.16 -2.51 -0.30
C PHE A 99 -2.44 -1.01 -0.26
N ARG A 100 -2.99 -0.54 0.85
CA ARG A 100 -3.36 0.87 1.03
C ARG A 100 -2.18 1.83 1.21
N GLN A 101 -0.92 1.37 1.20
CA GLN A 101 0.25 2.26 1.32
C GLN A 101 0.62 3.01 0.03
N LEU A 102 0.02 2.64 -1.11
CA LEU A 102 0.31 3.27 -2.40
C LEU A 102 -0.99 3.52 -3.19
N PRO A 103 -1.84 4.48 -2.75
CA PRO A 103 -3.09 4.83 -3.45
C PRO A 103 -2.85 5.25 -4.90
N LEU A 104 -1.65 5.74 -5.22
CA LEU A 104 -1.23 6.12 -6.57
C LEU A 104 -1.36 5.00 -7.61
N LEU A 105 -1.43 3.73 -7.21
CA LEU A 105 -1.69 2.63 -8.14
C LEU A 105 -3.11 2.66 -8.73
N LEU A 106 -4.05 3.32 -8.05
CA LEU A 106 -5.44 3.49 -8.51
C LEU A 106 -5.68 4.87 -9.16
N LYS A 107 -4.62 5.66 -9.37
CA LYS A 107 -4.73 6.98 -10.00
C LYS A 107 -5.33 6.86 -11.41
N GLY A 108 -6.28 7.73 -11.74
CA GLY A 108 -6.95 7.77 -13.05
C GLY A 108 -8.11 6.79 -13.20
N VAL A 109 -8.30 5.84 -12.27
CA VAL A 109 -9.43 4.91 -12.31
C VAL A 109 -10.77 5.65 -12.24
N CYS A 110 -10.88 6.67 -11.39
CA CYS A 110 -12.08 7.49 -11.23
C CYS A 110 -12.23 8.59 -12.29
N ASP A 111 -11.17 8.92 -13.03
CA ASP A 111 -11.13 10.10 -13.92
C ASP A 111 -11.48 9.76 -15.36
N SER A 112 -11.46 8.48 -15.73
CA SER A 112 -11.87 8.05 -17.07
C SER A 112 -13.40 8.15 -17.20
N PRO A 113 -13.94 8.73 -18.28
CA PRO A 113 -15.36 8.57 -18.60
C PRO A 113 -15.67 7.08 -18.84
N PRO A 114 -16.91 6.63 -18.52
CA PRO A 114 -17.37 5.27 -18.80
C PRO A 114 -17.36 4.96 -20.30
#